data_AF-A0A800ET10-F1
#
_entry.id   AF-A0A800ET10-F1
#
_cell.length_a   1.000
_cell.length_b   1.000
_cell.length_c   1.000
_cell.angle_alpha   90.00
_cell.angle_beta   90.00
_cell.angle_gamma   90.00
#
_symmetry.space_group_name_H-M   'P 1'
#
loop_
_entity.id
_entity.type
_entity.pdbx_description
1 polymer ?
#
loop_
_entity_poly.entity_id
_entity_poly.type
_entity_poly.pdbx_seq_one_letter_code
_entity_poly.pdbx_strand_id
1 'polypeptide(L)' 'MAKQSKKLRAALKGTDLSVHYSLDDAIALLKKMHVVKFDQSVDVAVRLGVDPRHADQMV' A
#
# COMPACT_ATOMS: atom_id res chain seq x y z
N MET A 1 -5.18 -17.82 -7.57
CA MET A 1 -4.43 -16.73 -6.90
C MET A 1 -3.03 -16.66 -7.50
N ALA A 2 -2.56 -15.47 -7.88
CA ALA A 2 -1.23 -15.30 -8.45
C ALA A 2 -0.13 -15.64 -7.42
N LYS A 3 0.95 -16.28 -7.88
CA LYS A 3 2.06 -16.71 -7.01
C LYS A 3 2.84 -15.49 -6.51
N GLN A 4 2.72 -15.19 -5.22
CA GLN A 4 3.49 -14.10 -4.61
C GLN A 4 4.98 -14.47 -4.46
N SER A 5 5.87 -13.51 -4.72
CA SER A 5 7.31 -13.68 -4.51
C SER A 5 7.64 -13.86 -3.02
N LYS A 6 8.79 -14.48 -2.71
CA LYS A 6 9.20 -14.73 -1.31
C LYS A 6 9.37 -13.42 -0.53
N LYS A 7 9.86 -12.37 -1.18
CA LYS A 7 10.09 -11.04 -0.57
C LYS A 7 8.77 -10.35 -0.21
N LEU A 8 7.79 -10.40 -1.13
CA LEU A 8 6.46 -9.85 -0.91
C LEU A 8 5.76 -10.57 0.26
N ARG A 9 5.86 -11.90 0.34
CA ARG A 9 5.34 -12.67 1.48
C ARG A 9 6.02 -12.34 2.81
N ALA A 10 7.33 -12.07 2.82
CA ALA A 10 8.03 -11.67 4.03
C ALA A 10 7.60 -10.28 4.51
N ALA A 11 7.40 -9.35 3.58
CA ALA A 11 6.87 -8.02 3.89
C ALA A 11 5.45 -8.13 4.50
N LEU A 12 4.54 -8.84 3.84
CA LEU A 12 3.15 -8.97 4.31
C LEU A 12 3.00 -9.63 5.68
N LYS A 13 3.94 -10.48 6.11
CA LYS A 13 3.93 -11.07 7.46
C LYS A 13 4.15 -10.05 8.58
N GLY A 14 4.81 -8.93 8.29
CA GLY A 14 5.11 -7.88 9.26
C GLY A 14 4.02 -6.81 9.38
N THR A 15 2.96 -6.90 8.58
CA THR A 15 1.84 -5.95 8.56
C THR A 15 0.53 -6.66 8.81
N ASP A 16 -0.24 -6.13 9.76
CA ASP A 16 -1.64 -6.47 9.88
C ASP A 16 -2.47 -5.60 8.94
N LEU A 17 -3.19 -6.24 8.01
CA LEU A 17 -4.06 -5.58 7.03
C LEU A 17 -5.40 -5.12 7.63
N SER A 18 -5.73 -5.58 8.84
CA SER A 18 -6.97 -5.23 9.54
C SER A 18 -6.82 -4.01 10.47
N VAL A 19 -5.58 -3.59 10.73
CA VAL A 19 -5.28 -2.41 11.56
C VAL A 19 -5.25 -1.16 10.70
N HIS A 20 -5.83 -0.08 11.22
CA HIS A 20 -5.71 1.26 10.64
C HIS A 20 -4.52 1.97 11.27
N TYR A 21 -3.45 2.12 10.50
CA TYR A 21 -2.26 2.85 10.95
C TYR A 21 -2.46 4.35 10.74
N SER A 22 -1.88 5.15 11.64
CA SER A 22 -1.68 6.56 11.37
C SER A 22 -0.71 6.74 10.18
N LEU A 23 -0.71 7.91 9.55
CA LEU A 23 0.15 8.17 8.39
C LEU A 23 1.64 8.04 8.77
N ASP A 24 2.01 8.51 9.96
CA ASP A 24 3.38 8.42 10.48
C ASP A 24 3.81 6.98 10.76
N ASP A 25 2.92 6.19 11.38
CA ASP A 25 3.17 4.77 11.64
C ASP A 25 3.29 3.99 10.34
N ALA A 26 2.43 4.27 9.35
CA ALA A 26 2.48 3.66 8.04
C ALA A 26 3.82 3.94 7.33
N ILE A 27 4.32 5.19 7.38
CA ILE A 27 5.62 5.55 6.80
C ILE A 27 6.78 4.86 7.55
N ALA A 28 6.73 4.81 8.88
CA ALA A 28 7.75 4.13 9.67
C ALA A 28 7.78 2.62 9.37
N LEU A 29 6.61 2.00 9.17
CA LEU A 29 6.47 0.59 8.82
C LEU A 29 6.95 0.35 7.38
N LEU A 30 6.60 1.22 6.42
CA LEU A 30 7.11 1.17 5.05
C LEU A 30 8.63 1.26 4.98
N LYS A 31 9.28 2.10 5.80
CA LYS A 31 10.76 2.17 5.86
C LYS A 31 11.41 0.91 6.44
N LYS A 32 10.70 0.20 7.33
CA LYS A 32 11.15 -1.10 7.88
C LYS A 32 10.89 -2.24 6.88
N MET A 33 9.90 -2.08 6.02
CA MET A 33 9.58 -3.03 4.96
C MET A 33 10.50 -2.80 3.76
N HIS A 34 11.08 -3.91 3.30
CA HIS A 34 11.71 -4.02 1.99
C HIS A 34 13.07 -3.30 1.80
N VAL A 35 14.11 -4.11 1.99
CA VAL A 35 15.50 -3.89 1.63
C VAL A 35 15.68 -4.11 0.12
N VAL A 36 15.55 -3.05 -0.67
CA VAL A 36 16.01 -3.00 -2.07
C VAL A 36 17.14 -1.99 -2.18
N LYS A 37 18.04 -2.18 -3.14
CA LYS A 37 19.27 -1.37 -3.27
C LYS A 37 19.06 -0.04 -4.00
N PHE A 38 17.81 0.35 -4.25
CA PHE A 38 17.44 1.52 -5.03
C PHE A 38 16.37 2.33 -4.30
N ASP A 39 16.19 3.59 -4.69
CA ASP A 39 15.21 4.47 -4.08
C ASP A 39 13.78 4.10 -4.53
N GLN A 40 12.90 3.84 -3.57
CA GLN A 40 11.56 3.32 -3.83
C GLN A 40 10.55 4.47 -3.94
N SER A 41 9.69 4.43 -4.96
CA SER A 41 8.51 5.29 -5.03
C SER A 41 7.41 4.75 -4.13
N VAL A 42 6.80 5.63 -3.32
CA VAL A 42 5.62 5.32 -2.51
C VAL A 42 4.38 5.78 -3.25
N ASP A 43 3.38 4.91 -3.35
CA ASP A 43 2.09 5.20 -3.95
C ASP A 43 0.97 5.08 -2.89
N VAL A 44 -0.10 5.86 -3.06
CA VAL A 44 -1.24 5.91 -2.15
C VAL A 44 -2.50 5.57 -2.92
N ALA A 45 -3.02 4.36 -2.70
CA ALA A 45 -4.27 3.91 -3.29
C ALA A 45 -5.47 4.41 -2.47
N VAL A 46 -6.14 5.45 -2.95
CA VAL A 46 -7.37 5.97 -2.35
C VAL A 46 -8.59 5.43 -3.11
N ARG A 47 -9.52 4.79 -2.39
CA ARG A 47 -10.83 4.42 -2.94
C ARG A 47 -11.79 5.58 -2.75
N LEU A 48 -12.05 6.33 -3.82
CA LEU A 48 -12.84 7.56 -3.78
C LEU A 48 -14.36 7.35 -3.73
N GLY A 49 -14.84 6.12 -3.94
CA GLY A 49 -16.27 5.80 -3.82
C GLY A 49 -17.20 6.47 -4.83
N VAL A 50 -16.65 7.20 -5.79
CA VAL A 50 -17.38 7.88 -6.88
C VAL A 50 -17.72 6.91 -8.00
N ASP A 51 -18.88 7.10 -8.63
CA ASP A 51 -19.25 6.35 -9.83
C ASP A 51 -18.61 7.01 -11.06
N PRO A 52 -17.59 6.38 -11.69
CA PRO A 52 -16.86 6.98 -12.81
C PRO A 52 -17.70 7.13 -14.09
N ARG A 53 -18.96 6.67 -14.08
CA ARG A 53 -19.90 6.79 -15.21
C ARG A 53 -20.61 8.15 -15.27
N HIS A 54 -20.62 8.89 -14.17
CA HIS A 54 -21.21 10.22 -14.12
C HIS A 54 -20.10 11.26 -14.24
N ALA A 55 -20.12 12.04 -15.32
CA ALA A 55 -19.06 13.00 -15.68
C ALA A 55 -18.81 14.06 -14.60
N ASP A 56 -19.80 14.31 -13.75
CA ASP A 56 -19.80 15.34 -12.70
C ASP A 56 -19.02 14.91 -11.45
N GLN A 57 -18.56 13.65 -11.38
CA GLN A 57 -17.82 13.07 -10.25
C GLN A 57 -16.38 12.65 -10.60
N MET A 58 -15.82 13.19 -11.69
CA MET A 58 -14.39 13.05 -11.97
C MET A 58 -13.57 13.87 -10.96
N VAL A 59 -12.64 13.21 -10.27
CA VAL A 59 -11.66 13.81 -9.34
C VAL A 59 -10.27 13.70 -9.94
#